data_AF-A0A8J5C281-F1
#
_entry.id   AF-A0A8J5C281-F1
#
_cell.length_a   1.000
_cell.length_b   1.000
_cell.length_c   1.000
_cell.angle_alpha   90.00
_cell.angle_beta   90.00
_cell.angle_gamma   90.00
#
_symmetry.space_group_name_H-M   'P 1'
#
loop_
_entity.id
_entity.type
_entity.pdbx_description
1 polymer ?
#
loop_
_entity_poly.entity_id
_entity_poly.type
_entity_poly.pdbx_seq_one_letter_code
_entity_poly.pdbx_strand_id
1 'polypeptide(L)'
;MEALGGAGYLEHEIDINIARLYRESQVNVIWEGTTNVLSDDVARVMKGKRGPAMIGAFEKYIAEVSADKSVADEFAAWKQWVQGMDLEATRADARNVTYKLAHVIVRALLLRNAAKTGDRVDIEIAKRWQNADLSGDHEYDQEILYGQKTAKL
;
A
#
# COMPACT_ATOMS: atom_id res chain seq x y z
N MET A 1 7.65 10.68 -16.51
CA MET A 1 7.93 12.11 -16.77
C MET A 1 9.42 12.38 -16.64
N GLU A 2 10.01 12.15 -15.46
CA GLU A 2 11.44 12.36 -15.19
C GLU A 2 12.38 11.68 -16.21
N ALA A 3 12.14 10.40 -16.54
CA ALA A 3 12.97 9.66 -17.49
C ALA A 3 13.02 10.25 -18.92
N LEU A 4 12.07 11.13 -19.27
CA LEU A 4 12.02 11.82 -20.56
C LEU A 4 12.64 13.24 -20.51
N GLY A 5 13.09 13.69 -19.33
CA GLY A 5 13.59 15.06 -19.13
C GLY A 5 12.54 16.11 -19.51
N GLY A 6 12.99 17.22 -20.11
CA GLY A 6 12.11 18.34 -20.52
C GLY A 6 11.01 17.94 -21.50
N ALA A 7 11.24 16.91 -22.34
CA ALA A 7 10.21 16.39 -23.24
C ALA A 7 9.01 15.83 -22.46
N GLY A 8 9.24 15.24 -21.29
CA GLY A 8 8.14 14.73 -20.44
C GLY A 8 7.19 15.81 -19.90
N TYR A 9 7.59 17.09 -19.97
CA TYR A 9 6.79 18.25 -19.54
C TYR A 9 5.99 18.90 -20.68
N LEU A 10 6.24 18.51 -21.93
CA LEU A 10 5.53 19.07 -23.09
C LEU A 10 4.10 18.54 -23.14
N GLU A 11 3.14 19.46 -23.22
CA GLU A 11 1.70 19.17 -23.29
C GLU A 11 1.20 18.95 -24.73
N HIS A 12 1.99 19.37 -25.71
CA HIS A 12 1.70 19.25 -27.14
C HIS A 12 2.89 18.58 -27.83
N GLU A 13 2.65 17.95 -28.99
CA GLU A 13 3.71 17.45 -29.89
C GLU A 13 4.40 16.12 -29.51
N ILE A 14 3.83 15.29 -28.62
CA ILE A 14 4.35 13.95 -28.30
C ILE A 14 3.23 12.90 -28.41
N ASP A 15 3.52 11.74 -29.02
CA ASP A 15 2.58 10.62 -29.19
C ASP A 15 1.95 10.15 -27.88
N ILE A 16 2.74 10.14 -26.79
CA ILE A 16 2.29 9.87 -25.43
C ILE A 16 2.47 11.12 -24.59
N ASN A 17 1.39 11.87 -24.39
CA ASN A 17 1.38 13.05 -23.50
C ASN A 17 1.40 12.61 -22.02
N ILE A 18 2.60 12.38 -21.50
CA ILE A 18 2.86 12.00 -20.10
C ILE A 18 2.46 13.12 -19.12
N ALA A 19 2.55 14.39 -19.52
CA ALA A 19 2.15 15.53 -18.68
C ALA A 19 0.65 15.51 -18.37
N ARG A 20 -0.17 15.30 -19.39
CA ARG A 20 -1.60 15.10 -19.25
C ARG A 20 -1.93 13.87 -18.41
N LEU A 21 -1.32 12.71 -18.70
CA LEU A 21 -1.56 11.49 -17.92
C LEU A 21 -1.21 11.67 -16.44
N TYR A 22 -0.12 12.38 -16.14
CA TYR A 22 0.27 12.69 -14.76
C TYR A 22 -0.80 13.54 -14.06
N ARG A 23 -1.27 14.63 -14.70
CA ARG A 23 -2.32 15.49 -14.14
C ARG A 23 -3.65 14.75 -13.97
N GLU A 24 -4.06 13.98 -14.98
CA GLU A 24 -5.29 13.18 -14.93
C GLU A 24 -5.22 12.13 -13.81
N SER A 25 -4.05 11.50 -13.58
CA SER A 25 -3.90 10.49 -12.53
C SER A 25 -4.06 11.03 -11.10
N GLN A 26 -3.87 12.33 -10.87
CA GLN A 26 -4.00 12.94 -9.54
C GLN A 26 -5.42 12.85 -8.98
N VAL A 27 -6.44 12.76 -9.85
CA VAL A 27 -7.83 12.64 -9.39
C VAL A 27 -8.05 11.33 -8.60
N ASN A 28 -7.31 10.26 -8.93
CA ASN A 28 -7.50 8.90 -8.39
C ASN A 28 -7.27 8.80 -6.88
N VAL A 29 -6.50 9.71 -6.28
CA VAL A 29 -6.23 9.72 -4.83
C VAL A 29 -7.14 10.69 -4.07
N ILE A 30 -8.09 11.33 -4.76
CA ILE A 30 -8.97 12.37 -4.23
C ILE A 30 -10.44 11.94 -4.34
N TRP A 31 -10.89 11.67 -5.56
CA TRP A 31 -12.30 11.30 -5.82
C TRP A 31 -12.57 9.87 -5.34
N GLU A 32 -13.82 9.55 -5.04
CA GLU A 32 -14.21 8.24 -4.48
C GLU A 32 -13.57 7.88 -3.12
N GLY A 33 -13.03 8.88 -2.43
CA GLY A 33 -12.42 8.74 -1.12
C GLY A 33 -10.92 8.99 -1.16
N THR A 34 -10.46 9.90 -0.31
CA THR A 34 -9.03 10.17 -0.19
C THR A 34 -8.31 8.97 0.42
N THR A 35 -6.99 8.88 0.19
CA THR A 35 -6.16 7.79 0.72
C THR A 35 -6.40 7.52 2.21
N ASN A 36 -6.52 8.58 3.03
CA ASN A 36 -6.76 8.42 4.47
C ASN A 36 -8.18 7.96 4.80
N VAL A 37 -9.19 8.46 4.08
CA VAL A 37 -10.59 8.04 4.30
C VAL A 37 -10.76 6.56 3.96
N LEU A 38 -10.19 6.11 2.84
CA LEU A 38 -10.25 4.69 2.46
C LEU A 38 -9.41 3.81 3.40
N SER A 39 -8.28 4.32 3.89
CA SER A 39 -7.47 3.60 4.87
C SER A 39 -8.19 3.48 6.22
N ASP A 40 -8.83 4.55 6.71
CA ASP A 40 -9.67 4.50 7.93
C ASP A 40 -10.81 3.51 7.76
N ASP A 41 -11.39 3.40 6.55
CA ASP A 41 -12.42 2.40 6.28
C ASP A 41 -11.90 0.96 6.45
N VAL A 42 -10.67 0.69 6.00
CA VAL A 42 -9.99 -0.59 6.25
C VAL A 42 -9.84 -0.81 7.76
N ALA A 43 -9.34 0.18 8.52
CA ALA A 43 -9.21 0.08 9.97
C ALA A 43 -10.56 -0.20 10.66
N ARG A 44 -11.62 0.51 10.25
CA ARG A 44 -13.00 0.35 10.73
C ARG A 44 -13.52 -1.06 10.48
N VAL A 45 -13.27 -1.64 9.29
CA VAL A 45 -13.70 -3.00 8.96
C VAL A 45 -12.90 -4.04 9.76
N MET A 46 -11.57 -3.89 9.82
CA MET A 46 -10.67 -4.83 10.51
C MET A 46 -10.88 -4.88 12.02
N LYS A 47 -11.29 -3.76 12.63
CA LYS A 47 -11.59 -3.66 14.07
C LYS A 47 -13.07 -3.80 14.40
N GLY A 48 -13.93 -3.84 13.39
CA GLY A 48 -15.36 -4.07 13.55
C GLY A 48 -15.70 -5.53 13.80
N LYS A 49 -17.01 -5.81 13.95
CA LYS A 49 -17.54 -7.16 14.22
C LYS A 49 -17.14 -8.22 13.19
N ARG A 50 -16.91 -7.83 11.94
CA ARG A 50 -16.51 -8.72 10.84
C ARG A 50 -15.00 -8.84 10.66
N GLY A 51 -14.20 -8.12 11.46
CA GLY A 51 -12.75 -8.07 11.37
C GLY A 51 -12.07 -9.44 11.36
N PRO A 52 -12.34 -10.33 12.34
CA PRO A 52 -11.74 -11.66 12.37
C PRO A 52 -12.05 -12.50 11.13
N ALA A 53 -13.28 -12.42 10.61
CA ALA A 53 -13.68 -13.12 9.39
C ALA A 53 -12.97 -12.56 8.15
N MET A 54 -12.80 -11.22 8.08
CA MET A 54 -12.10 -10.57 6.98
C MET A 54 -10.60 -10.93 6.95
N ILE A 55 -9.93 -10.87 8.10
CA ILE A 55 -8.52 -11.26 8.23
C ILE A 55 -8.34 -12.74 7.86
N GLY A 56 -9.24 -13.62 8.33
CA GLY A 56 -9.21 -15.04 7.96
C GLY A 56 -9.45 -15.28 6.47
N ALA A 57 -10.26 -14.45 5.80
CA ALA A 57 -10.46 -14.54 4.36
C ALA A 57 -9.18 -14.16 3.58
N PHE A 58 -8.45 -13.12 4.02
CA PHE A 58 -7.15 -12.76 3.43
C PHE A 58 -6.10 -13.85 3.65
N GLU A 59 -6.04 -14.44 4.84
CA GLU A 59 -5.13 -15.55 5.16
C GLU A 59 -5.35 -16.74 4.21
N LYS A 60 -6.62 -17.14 4.05
CA LYS A 60 -7.01 -18.20 3.13
C LYS A 60 -6.64 -17.84 1.69
N TYR A 61 -6.97 -16.63 1.25
CA TYR A 61 -6.66 -16.18 -0.10
C TYR A 61 -5.16 -16.21 -0.40
N ILE A 62 -4.32 -15.73 0.53
CA ILE A 62 -2.87 -15.75 0.37
C ILE A 62 -2.34 -17.18 0.24
N ALA A 63 -2.82 -18.10 1.07
CA ALA A 63 -2.47 -19.52 0.97
C ALA A 63 -2.93 -20.16 -0.36
N GLU A 64 -4.03 -19.69 -0.94
CA GLU A 64 -4.52 -20.15 -2.25
C GLU A 64 -3.67 -19.62 -3.42
N VAL A 65 -3.19 -18.38 -3.35
CA VAL A 65 -2.48 -17.74 -4.46
C VAL A 65 -0.96 -17.92 -4.42
N SER A 66 -0.36 -18.21 -3.27
CA SER A 66 1.08 -18.38 -3.13
C SER A 66 1.44 -19.55 -2.21
N ALA A 67 2.33 -20.42 -2.69
CA ALA A 67 2.96 -21.47 -1.88
C ALA A 67 4.29 -21.00 -1.26
N ASP A 68 4.71 -19.75 -1.51
CA ASP A 68 5.94 -19.20 -0.96
C ASP A 68 5.76 -18.90 0.53
N LYS A 69 6.50 -19.62 1.36
CA LYS A 69 6.47 -19.49 2.82
C LYS A 69 6.74 -18.06 3.28
N SER A 70 7.63 -17.34 2.60
CA SER A 70 7.99 -15.97 3.00
C SER A 70 6.84 -14.97 2.82
N VAL A 71 5.87 -15.23 1.92
CA VAL A 71 4.65 -14.42 1.81
C VAL A 71 3.71 -14.71 2.97
N ALA A 72 3.58 -15.99 3.35
CA ALA A 72 2.77 -16.39 4.48
C ALA A 72 3.32 -15.83 5.81
N ASP A 73 4.64 -15.86 5.99
CA ASP A 73 5.32 -15.29 7.16
C ASP A 73 5.12 -13.77 7.24
N GLU A 74 5.19 -13.06 6.11
CA GLU A 74 4.96 -11.62 6.02
C GLU A 74 3.50 -11.24 6.35
N PHE A 75 2.53 -12.00 5.83
CA PHE A 75 1.13 -11.83 6.20
C PHE A 75 0.88 -12.12 7.69
N ALA A 76 1.52 -13.15 8.24
CA ALA A 76 1.39 -13.49 9.65
C ALA A 76 1.92 -12.35 10.55
N ALA A 77 3.06 -11.75 10.17
CA ALA A 77 3.60 -10.57 10.85
C ALA A 77 2.64 -9.37 10.77
N TRP A 78 2.08 -9.09 9.58
CA TRP A 78 1.07 -8.05 9.41
C TRP A 78 -0.18 -8.30 10.28
N LYS A 79 -0.67 -9.54 10.29
CA LYS A 79 -1.83 -9.96 11.08
C LYS A 79 -1.60 -9.78 12.57
N GLN A 80 -0.44 -10.22 13.09
CA GLN A 80 -0.06 -10.04 14.50
C GLN A 80 0.01 -8.56 14.87
N TRP A 81 0.64 -7.75 14.02
CA TRP A 81 0.75 -6.32 14.23
C TRP A 81 -0.62 -5.62 14.29
N VAL A 82 -1.50 -5.88 13.32
CA VAL A 82 -2.86 -5.33 13.33
C VAL A 82 -3.64 -5.82 14.53
N GLN A 83 -3.55 -7.10 14.91
CA GLN A 83 -4.26 -7.63 16.08
C GLN A 83 -3.77 -7.04 17.41
N GLY A 84 -2.49 -6.66 17.51
CA GLY A 84 -1.91 -6.05 18.70
C GLY A 84 -2.32 -4.60 18.95
N MET A 85 -2.81 -3.89 17.94
CA MET A 85 -3.27 -2.50 18.07
C MET A 85 -4.73 -2.41 18.53
N ASP A 86 -5.12 -1.33 19.21
CA ASP A 86 -6.55 -0.99 19.42
C ASP A 86 -7.12 -0.25 18.19
N LEU A 87 -8.39 0.19 18.25
CA LEU A 87 -9.01 0.90 17.13
C LEU A 87 -8.30 2.22 16.82
N GLU A 88 -8.03 3.04 17.83
CA GLU A 88 -7.47 4.39 17.62
C GLU A 88 -6.02 4.32 17.12
N ALA A 89 -5.21 3.41 17.66
CA ALA A 89 -3.87 3.14 17.15
C ALA A 89 -3.91 2.63 15.69
N THR A 90 -4.85 1.74 15.37
CA THR A 90 -5.01 1.25 13.98
C THR A 90 -5.45 2.34 13.03
N ARG A 91 -6.28 3.29 13.49
CA ARG A 91 -6.71 4.45 12.70
C ARG A 91 -5.58 5.44 12.46
N ALA A 92 -4.80 5.73 13.49
CA ALA A 92 -3.61 6.56 13.38
C ALA A 92 -2.63 6.02 12.34
N ASP A 93 -2.49 4.68 12.26
CA ASP A 93 -1.59 4.01 11.32
C ASP A 93 -2.29 3.33 10.13
N ALA A 94 -3.52 3.74 9.83
CA ALA A 94 -4.39 3.02 8.90
C ALA A 94 -3.81 2.92 7.49
N ARG A 95 -3.07 3.95 7.06
CA ARG A 95 -2.42 3.98 5.76
C ARG A 95 -1.37 2.88 5.65
N ASN A 96 -0.50 2.74 6.64
CA ASN A 96 0.53 1.70 6.64
C ASN A 96 -0.09 0.31 6.76
N VAL A 97 -1.14 0.16 7.57
CA VAL A 97 -1.90 -1.10 7.66
C VAL A 97 -2.40 -1.51 6.27
N THR A 98 -2.98 -0.57 5.53
CA THR A 98 -3.54 -0.82 4.20
C THR A 98 -2.45 -1.09 3.16
N TYR A 99 -1.37 -0.30 3.13
CA TYR A 99 -0.29 -0.43 2.15
C TYR A 99 0.51 -1.72 2.34
N LYS A 100 0.81 -2.10 3.59
CA LYS A 100 1.49 -3.39 3.88
C LYS A 100 0.63 -4.58 3.46
N LEU A 101 -0.68 -4.55 3.72
CA LEU A 101 -1.59 -5.58 3.24
C LEU A 101 -1.57 -5.67 1.70
N ALA A 102 -1.67 -4.53 1.02
CA ALA A 102 -1.65 -4.47 -0.43
C ALA A 102 -0.34 -5.04 -1.01
N HIS A 103 0.81 -4.72 -0.40
CA HIS A 103 2.09 -5.23 -0.86
C HIS A 103 2.22 -6.74 -0.74
N VAL A 104 1.79 -7.33 0.39
CA VAL A 104 1.78 -8.79 0.56
C VAL A 104 0.91 -9.45 -0.52
N ILE A 105 -0.27 -8.89 -0.80
CA ILE A 105 -1.17 -9.40 -1.84
C ILE A 105 -0.53 -9.29 -3.23
N VAL A 106 0.02 -8.13 -3.58
CA VAL A 106 0.68 -7.92 -4.89
C VAL A 106 1.86 -8.87 -5.04
N ARG A 107 2.68 -9.03 -4.00
CA ARG A 107 3.81 -9.97 -3.98
C ARG A 107 3.36 -11.40 -4.24
N ALA A 108 2.30 -11.85 -3.56
CA ALA A 108 1.73 -13.18 -3.74
C ALA A 108 1.28 -13.40 -5.20
N LEU A 109 0.62 -12.41 -5.79
CA LEU A 109 0.14 -12.47 -7.17
C LEU A 109 1.27 -12.43 -8.20
N LEU A 110 2.32 -11.62 -7.98
CA LEU A 110 3.50 -11.57 -8.84
C LEU A 110 4.24 -12.90 -8.85
N LEU A 111 4.45 -13.51 -7.68
CA LEU A 111 5.08 -14.83 -7.56
C LEU A 111 4.24 -15.91 -8.24
N ARG A 112 2.92 -15.86 -8.09
CA ARG A 112 2.00 -16.77 -8.80
C ARG A 112 2.12 -16.62 -10.30
N ASN A 113 2.17 -15.39 -10.80
CA ASN A 113 2.30 -15.13 -12.23
C ASN A 113 3.64 -15.66 -12.76
N ALA A 114 4.74 -15.34 -12.09
CA ALA A 114 6.07 -15.82 -12.45
C ALA A 114 6.16 -17.36 -12.46
N ALA A 115 5.54 -18.03 -11.49
CA ALA A 115 5.49 -19.49 -11.45
C ALA A 115 4.63 -20.08 -12.60
N LYS A 116 3.56 -19.38 -13.01
CA LYS A 116 2.67 -19.81 -14.09
C LYS A 116 3.31 -19.62 -15.48
N THR A 117 3.96 -18.48 -15.72
CA THR A 117 4.53 -18.15 -17.03
C THR A 117 5.92 -18.75 -17.22
N GLY A 118 6.71 -18.85 -16.14
CA GLY A 118 8.12 -19.20 -16.23
C GLY A 118 8.97 -18.14 -16.94
N ASP A 119 8.39 -16.98 -17.25
CA ASP A 119 9.06 -15.93 -18.00
C ASP A 119 10.12 -15.24 -17.13
N ARG A 120 11.29 -14.99 -17.72
CA ARG A 120 12.41 -14.37 -17.03
C ARG A 120 12.09 -12.97 -16.50
N VAL A 121 11.29 -12.18 -17.23
CA VAL A 121 10.87 -10.83 -16.85
C VAL A 121 9.90 -10.91 -15.67
N ASP A 122 8.92 -11.82 -15.71
CA ASP A 122 7.97 -11.99 -14.60
C ASP A 122 8.67 -12.40 -13.30
N ILE A 123 9.64 -13.32 -13.40
CA ILE A 123 10.48 -13.74 -12.26
C ILE A 123 11.25 -12.54 -11.70
N GLU A 124 11.82 -11.70 -12.55
CA GLU A 124 12.59 -10.52 -12.13
C GLU A 124 11.70 -9.45 -11.48
N ILE A 125 10.50 -9.21 -12.02
CA ILE A 125 9.52 -8.29 -11.42
C ILE A 125 9.14 -8.77 -10.02
N ALA A 126 8.82 -10.06 -9.85
CA ALA A 126 8.46 -10.62 -8.55
C ALA A 126 9.60 -10.50 -7.53
N LYS A 127 10.85 -10.72 -7.96
CA LYS A 127 12.05 -10.55 -7.11
C LYS A 127 12.27 -9.10 -6.69
N ARG A 128 12.10 -8.15 -7.60
CA ARG A 128 12.30 -6.72 -7.29
C ARG A 128 11.25 -6.19 -6.32
N TRP A 129 10.00 -6.65 -6.46
CA TRP A 129 8.93 -6.27 -5.55
C TRP A 129 9.22 -6.66 -4.10
N GLN A 130 9.87 -7.81 -3.87
CA GLN A 130 10.28 -8.23 -2.53
C GLN A 130 11.21 -7.22 -1.84
N ASN A 131 12.05 -6.52 -2.59
CA ASN A 131 13.01 -5.55 -2.06
C ASN A 131 12.47 -4.11 -2.07
N ALA A 132 11.21 -3.91 -2.48
CA ALA A 132 10.61 -2.59 -2.51
C ALA A 132 10.42 -2.10 -1.06
N ASP A 133 11.11 -1.02 -0.71
CA ASP A 133 10.93 -0.37 0.57
C ASP A 133 9.56 0.31 0.63
N LEU A 134 8.75 -0.14 1.58
CA LEU A 134 7.45 0.45 1.90
C LEU A 134 7.49 1.32 3.17
N SER A 135 8.65 1.46 3.79
CA SER A 135 8.79 2.28 4.98
C SER A 135 8.67 3.76 4.59
N GLY A 136 7.46 4.28 4.76
CA GLY A 136 7.29 5.70 5.01
C GLY A 136 7.51 5.92 6.49
N ASP A 137 8.65 6.49 6.89
CA ASP A 137 8.88 6.96 8.26
C ASP A 137 7.84 8.03 8.59
N HIS A 138 6.87 7.67 9.43
CA HIS A 138 5.75 8.54 9.77
C HIS A 138 5.48 8.49 11.26
N GLU A 139 6.46 8.94 12.04
CA GLU A 139 6.17 9.39 13.39
C GLU A 139 5.26 10.63 13.26
N TYR A 140 3.96 10.46 13.55
CA TYR A 140 3.01 11.56 13.65
C TYR A 140 3.27 12.34 14.92
N ASP A 141 4.41 13.00 14.98
CA ASP A 141 4.75 13.82 16.11
C ASP A 141 4.03 15.17 15.99
N GLN A 142 3.10 15.41 16.91
CA GLN A 142 2.45 16.70 17.04
C GLN A 142 3.48 17.81 17.30
N GLU A 143 4.63 17.50 17.90
CA GLU A 143 5.74 18.43 18.08
C GLU A 143 6.41 18.77 16.73
N ILE A 144 6.51 17.84 15.78
CA ILE A 144 6.98 18.13 14.42
C ILE A 144 5.96 19.00 13.66
N LEU A 145 4.67 18.69 13.78
CA LEU A 145 3.61 19.38 13.03
C LEU A 145 3.28 20.77 13.57
N TYR A 146 3.29 20.94 14.91
CA TYR A 146 2.83 22.15 15.58
C TYR A 146 3.93 22.88 16.36
N GLY A 147 5.15 22.32 16.44
CA GLY A 147 6.20 22.82 17.34
C GLY A 147 5.87 22.56 18.82
N GLN A 148 6.75 22.99 19.74
CA GLN A 148 6.40 23.07 21.16
C GLN A 148 5.21 24.02 21.33
N LYS A 149 4.11 23.52 21.91
CA LYS A 149 2.89 24.30 22.20
C LYS A 149 3.22 25.64 22.87
N THR A 150 3.25 26.74 22.11
CA THR A 150 3.00 28.08 22.64
C THR A 150 1.50 28.31 22.71
N ALA A 151 0.81 27.48 23.50
CA ALA A 151 -0.60 27.70 23.81
C ALA A 151 -0.72 28.73 24.95
N LYS A 152 -0.94 30.00 24.58
CA LYS A 152 -1.81 30.90 25.34
C LYS A 152 -2.85 31.46 24.38
N LEU A 153 -4.01 30.81 24.35
CA LEU A 153 -5.28 31.47 24.07
C LEU A 153 -5.93 31.76 25.41
#